data_AF-A0A382AM84-F1
#
_entry.id   AF-A0A382AM84-F1
#
_cell.length_a   1.000
_cell.length_b   1.000
_cell.length_c   1.000
_cell.angle_alpha   90.00
_cell.angle_beta   90.00
_cell.angle_gamma   90.00
#
_symmetry.space_group_name_H-M   'P 1'
#
loop_
_entity.id
_entity.type
_entity.pdbx_description
1 polymer ?
#
loop_
_entity_poly.entity_id
_entity_poly.type
_entity_poly.pdbx_seq_one_letter_code
_entity_poly.pdbx_strand_id
1 'polypeptide(L)'
;MIRDILLKDAFTVIILSLIIIITLIKYNNHKKFNSLLKIFWNSSYLKKYKYEKITYYPFDYFLQINFVISLGLFVFIYNVTYNGNRLSFNFLEFLDIIQIIVAFLVLKNLTELVISWFFNIQWLTNLYLNEKINYNSLIGLIILPINVLILYFFNPSINVLFIFIYIILLLKLAAYINSFILHQKTIKKSWFYFILYLCTLEIIPYLLLYNFFLSM
;
A
#
# COMPACT_ATOMS: atom_id res chain seq x y z
N MET A 1 -26.86 9.79 -18.72
CA MET A 1 -26.55 11.18 -18.37
C MET A 1 -26.70 11.45 -16.88
N ILE A 2 -27.90 11.48 -16.27
CA ILE A 2 -28.05 11.73 -14.80
C ILE A 2 -27.34 10.68 -13.95
N ARG A 3 -27.43 9.39 -14.34
CA ARG A 3 -26.75 8.30 -13.63
C ARG A 3 -25.23 8.42 -13.70
N ASP A 4 -24.66 8.80 -14.85
CA ASP A 4 -23.21 8.96 -15.03
C ASP A 4 -22.64 10.13 -14.21
N ILE A 5 -23.44 11.15 -13.98
CA ILE A 5 -23.11 12.30 -13.11
C ILE A 5 -23.07 11.83 -11.65
N LEU A 6 -24.14 11.17 -11.19
CA LEU A 6 -24.27 10.67 -9.80
C LEU A 6 -23.20 9.62 -9.45
N LEU A 7 -22.72 8.87 -10.44
CA LEU A 7 -21.63 7.92 -10.31
C LEU A 7 -20.28 8.60 -10.12
N LYS A 8 -19.98 9.62 -10.94
CA LYS A 8 -18.78 10.43 -10.77
C LYS A 8 -18.80 11.16 -9.43
N ASP A 9 -19.97 11.50 -8.90
CA ASP A 9 -20.13 12.16 -7.61
C ASP A 9 -19.69 11.28 -6.42
N ALA A 10 -19.96 9.96 -6.45
CA ALA A 10 -19.47 9.07 -5.39
C ALA A 10 -17.94 8.97 -5.40
N PHE A 11 -17.34 8.82 -6.58
CA PHE A 11 -15.88 8.78 -6.72
C PHE A 11 -15.21 10.11 -6.37
N THR A 12 -15.80 11.26 -6.76
CA THR A 12 -15.27 12.59 -6.39
C THR A 12 -15.26 12.75 -4.88
N VAL A 13 -16.35 12.37 -4.18
CA VAL A 13 -16.45 12.49 -2.72
C VAL A 13 -15.35 11.68 -2.03
N ILE A 14 -15.10 10.45 -2.46
CA ILE A 14 -14.04 9.61 -1.86
C ILE A 14 -12.67 10.25 -2.13
N ILE A 15 -12.38 10.66 -3.37
CA ILE A 15 -11.09 11.28 -3.73
C ILE A 15 -10.87 12.58 -2.95
N LEU A 16 -11.89 13.43 -2.84
CA LEU A 16 -11.83 14.67 -2.08
C LEU A 16 -11.56 14.39 -0.59
N SER A 17 -12.23 13.40 -0.02
CA SER A 17 -12.01 12.99 1.38
C SER A 17 -10.56 12.55 1.61
N LEU A 18 -9.97 11.81 0.67
CA LEU A 18 -8.57 11.38 0.73
C LEU A 18 -7.59 12.55 0.63
N ILE A 19 -7.87 13.52 -0.25
CA ILE A 19 -7.05 14.74 -0.38
C ILE A 19 -7.11 15.56 0.91
N ILE A 20 -8.29 15.72 1.51
CA ILE A 20 -8.46 16.42 2.80
C ILE A 20 -7.65 15.73 3.91
N ILE A 21 -7.67 14.40 3.96
CA ILE A 21 -6.86 13.64 4.92
C ILE A 21 -5.37 13.94 4.72
N ILE A 22 -4.88 13.92 3.47
CA ILE A 22 -3.45 14.20 3.18
C ILE A 22 -3.08 15.65 3.55
N THR A 23 -3.94 16.63 3.26
CA THR A 23 -3.65 18.03 3.59
C THR A 23 -3.60 18.26 5.10
N LEU A 24 -4.52 17.66 5.86
CA LEU A 24 -4.50 17.70 7.33
C LEU A 24 -3.23 17.06 7.90
N ILE A 25 -2.82 15.91 7.38
CA ILE A 25 -1.57 15.23 7.78
C ILE A 25 -0.36 16.12 7.50
N LYS A 26 -0.30 16.74 6.31
CA LYS A 26 0.80 17.63 5.92
C LYS A 26 0.83 18.89 6.77
N TYR A 27 -0.33 19.44 7.13
CA TYR A 27 -0.44 20.62 7.97
C TYR A 27 0.08 20.35 9.39
N ASN A 28 -0.38 19.27 10.03
CA ASN A 28 0.02 18.95 11.40
C ASN A 28 1.49 18.51 11.51
N ASN A 29 2.01 17.80 10.52
CA ASN A 29 3.30 17.10 10.60
C ASN A 29 4.23 17.39 9.41
N HIS A 30 4.32 18.66 8.99
CA HIS A 30 5.04 19.09 7.79
C HIS A 30 6.49 18.56 7.70
N LYS A 31 7.25 18.60 8.80
CA LYS A 31 8.65 18.12 8.82
C LYS A 31 8.74 16.61 8.59
N LYS A 32 7.83 15.82 9.16
CA LYS A 32 7.76 14.35 9.02
C LYS A 32 7.27 13.96 7.63
N PHE A 33 6.28 14.67 7.08
CA PHE A 33 5.78 14.45 5.73
C PHE A 33 6.85 14.71 4.66
N ASN A 34 7.55 15.84 4.73
CA ASN A 34 8.61 16.15 3.77
C ASN A 34 9.82 15.22 3.86
N SER A 35 10.08 14.65 5.04
CA SER A 35 11.14 13.67 5.20
C SER A 35 10.69 12.27 4.72
N LEU A 36 9.40 11.92 4.87
CA LEU A 36 8.79 10.72 4.29
C LEU A 36 8.83 10.75 2.75
N LEU A 37 8.51 11.87 2.11
CA LEU A 37 8.63 12.02 0.64
C LEU A 37 10.06 11.78 0.13
N LYS A 38 11.07 12.08 0.95
CA LYS A 38 12.48 11.88 0.58
C LYS A 38 12.92 10.42 0.63
N ILE A 39 12.13 9.48 1.18
CA ILE A 39 12.49 8.06 1.24
C ILE A 39 12.77 7.47 -0.15
N PHE A 40 12.04 7.90 -1.18
CA PHE A 40 12.27 7.45 -2.56
C PHE A 40 13.67 7.80 -3.08
N TRP A 41 14.22 8.95 -2.65
CA TRP A 41 15.50 9.47 -3.16
C TRP A 41 16.66 9.25 -2.20
N ASN A 42 16.38 9.17 -0.89
CA ASN A 42 17.40 9.11 0.14
C ASN A 42 16.92 8.29 1.35
N SER A 43 17.66 7.23 1.66
CA SER A 43 17.49 6.39 2.86
C SER A 43 17.70 7.13 4.19
N SER A 44 17.98 8.43 4.15
CA SER A 44 18.23 9.27 5.32
C SER A 44 17.04 9.38 6.28
N TYR A 45 15.79 9.32 5.80
CA TYR A 45 14.60 9.25 6.66
C TYR A 45 14.61 8.00 7.53
N LEU A 46 14.82 6.84 6.90
CA LEU A 46 14.84 5.54 7.56
C LEU A 46 15.98 5.43 8.58
N LYS A 47 17.10 6.14 8.36
CA LYS A 47 18.20 6.26 9.34
C LYS A 47 17.89 7.23 10.48
N LYS A 48 17.22 8.35 10.20
CA LYS A 48 16.94 9.42 11.17
C LYS A 48 15.84 9.03 12.15
N TYR A 49 14.84 8.28 11.69
CA TYR A 49 13.70 7.83 12.48
C TYR A 49 13.83 6.36 12.94
N LYS A 50 15.02 5.76 12.78
CA LYS A 50 15.33 4.37 13.19
C LYS A 50 15.17 4.11 14.69
N TYR A 51 15.33 5.16 15.50
CA TYR A 51 15.37 5.08 16.98
C TYR A 51 14.27 5.89 17.67
N GLU A 52 13.44 6.63 16.93
CA GLU A 52 12.23 7.20 17.53
C GLU A 52 11.31 6.04 17.87
N LYS A 53 10.98 5.91 19.16
CA LYS A 53 10.19 4.81 19.73
C LYS A 53 8.99 4.48 18.83
N ILE A 54 8.68 3.18 18.78
CA ILE A 54 7.57 2.51 18.09
C ILE A 54 6.21 2.97 18.68
N THR A 55 5.98 4.28 18.74
CA THR A 55 4.67 4.86 18.97
C THR A 55 4.13 5.15 17.59
N TYR A 56 3.22 4.29 17.11
CA TYR A 56 2.41 4.55 15.93
C TYR A 56 1.74 5.91 16.11
N TYR A 57 2.30 6.94 15.48
CA TYR A 57 1.71 8.26 15.53
C TYR A 57 0.44 8.24 14.65
N PRO A 58 -0.60 9.02 15.00
CA PRO A 58 -1.80 9.14 14.17
C PRO A 58 -1.47 9.44 12.69
N PHE A 59 -0.36 10.14 12.46
CA PHE A 59 0.24 10.36 11.14
C PHE A 59 0.37 9.10 10.28
N ASP A 60 1.01 8.04 10.81
CA ASP A 60 1.32 6.84 10.03
C ASP A 60 0.02 6.05 9.75
N TYR A 61 -0.90 6.05 10.71
CA TYR A 61 -2.21 5.39 10.58
C TYR A 61 -3.10 6.05 9.51
N PHE A 62 -3.21 7.39 9.51
CA PHE A 62 -4.01 8.09 8.51
C PHE A 62 -3.44 7.95 7.09
N LEU A 63 -2.12 7.92 6.94
CA LEU A 63 -1.48 7.65 5.65
C LEU A 63 -1.71 6.20 5.18
N GLN A 64 -1.69 5.24 6.11
CA GLN A 64 -1.99 3.85 5.78
C GLN A 64 -3.45 3.66 5.36
N ILE A 65 -4.40 4.34 6.02
CA ILE A 65 -5.81 4.38 5.58
C ILE A 65 -5.90 4.94 4.16
N ASN A 66 -5.19 6.03 3.88
CA ASN A 66 -5.19 6.65 2.56
C ASN A 66 -4.71 5.66 1.48
N PHE A 67 -3.66 4.90 1.76
CA PHE A 67 -3.17 3.84 0.88
C PHE A 67 -4.20 2.73 0.65
N VAL A 68 -4.84 2.22 1.72
CA VAL A 68 -5.85 1.15 1.61
C VAL A 68 -7.04 1.59 0.75
N ILE A 69 -7.59 2.78 1.01
CA ILE A 69 -8.74 3.29 0.25
C ILE A 69 -8.36 3.58 -1.20
N SER A 70 -7.17 4.17 -1.44
CA SER A 70 -6.69 4.46 -2.81
C SER A 70 -6.48 3.18 -3.62
N LEU A 71 -5.93 2.12 -2.99
CA LEU A 71 -5.83 0.80 -3.61
C LEU A 71 -7.21 0.17 -3.84
N GLY A 72 -8.11 0.23 -2.87
CA GLY A 72 -9.47 -0.29 -2.99
C GLY A 72 -10.21 0.35 -4.17
N LEU A 73 -10.08 1.67 -4.33
CA LEU A 73 -10.64 2.39 -5.48
C LEU A 73 -10.06 1.90 -6.80
N PHE A 74 -8.75 1.71 -6.88
CA PHE A 74 -8.08 1.22 -8.09
C PHE A 74 -8.57 -0.19 -8.47
N VAL A 75 -8.66 -1.09 -7.48
CA VAL A 75 -9.17 -2.47 -7.67
C VAL A 75 -10.65 -2.47 -8.08
N PHE A 76 -11.46 -1.60 -7.47
CA PHE A 76 -12.88 -1.47 -7.84
C PHE A 76 -13.03 -1.01 -9.29
N ILE A 77 -12.29 0.02 -9.71
CA ILE A 77 -12.29 0.50 -11.10
C ILE A 77 -11.87 -0.63 -12.05
N TYR A 78 -10.82 -1.38 -11.68
CA TYR A 78 -10.37 -2.53 -12.47
C TYR A 78 -11.47 -3.58 -12.64
N ASN A 79 -12.09 -4.04 -11.56
CA ASN A 79 -13.14 -5.06 -11.61
C ASN A 79 -14.33 -4.63 -12.49
N VAL A 80 -14.77 -3.38 -12.35
CA VAL A 80 -15.92 -2.88 -13.13
C VAL A 80 -15.59 -2.80 -14.61
N THR A 81 -14.39 -2.34 -14.97
CA THR A 81 -13.95 -2.31 -16.38
C THR A 81 -13.73 -3.69 -16.98
N TYR A 82 -13.20 -4.64 -16.21
CA TYR A 82 -12.91 -5.99 -16.67
C TYR A 82 -14.21 -6.75 -16.98
N ASN A 83 -15.23 -6.61 -16.14
CA ASN A 83 -16.52 -7.25 -16.34
C ASN A 83 -17.34 -6.62 -17.48
N GLY A 84 -16.83 -5.59 -18.16
CA GLY A 84 -17.54 -4.88 -19.24
C GLY A 84 -18.79 -4.14 -18.75
N ASN A 85 -18.96 -4.03 -17.44
CA ASN A 85 -20.09 -3.34 -16.83
C ASN A 85 -19.92 -1.83 -17.01
N ARG A 86 -21.04 -1.13 -17.22
CA ARG A 86 -21.02 0.34 -17.10
C ARG A 86 -20.58 0.68 -15.68
N LEU A 87 -19.66 1.65 -15.54
CA LEU A 87 -19.17 2.13 -14.26
C LEU A 87 -20.34 2.40 -13.32
N SER A 88 -20.65 1.46 -12.43
CA SER A 88 -21.73 1.58 -11.47
C SER A 88 -21.10 1.43 -10.10
N PHE A 89 -21.26 2.44 -9.26
CA PHE A 89 -20.67 2.45 -7.94
C PHE A 89 -21.63 1.72 -7.00
N ASN A 90 -21.23 0.51 -6.62
CA ASN A 90 -21.89 -0.24 -5.57
C ASN A 90 -21.07 -0.13 -4.29
N PHE A 91 -21.62 0.55 -3.29
CA PHE A 91 -20.92 0.81 -2.03
C PHE A 91 -20.59 -0.48 -1.27
N LEU A 92 -21.44 -1.51 -1.38
CA LEU A 92 -21.22 -2.80 -0.74
C LEU A 92 -20.01 -3.53 -1.33
N GLU A 93 -19.95 -3.63 -2.67
CA GLU A 93 -18.79 -4.21 -3.36
C GLU A 93 -17.48 -3.48 -3.04
N PHE A 94 -17.53 -2.15 -2.94
CA PHE A 94 -16.38 -1.36 -2.55
C PHE A 94 -15.92 -1.65 -1.11
N LEU A 95 -16.85 -1.78 -0.17
CA LEU A 95 -16.54 -2.15 1.22
C LEU A 95 -15.95 -3.56 1.31
N ASP A 96 -16.49 -4.53 0.57
CA ASP A 96 -15.98 -5.90 0.53
C ASP A 96 -14.52 -5.94 0.06
N ILE A 97 -14.19 -5.19 -1.00
CA ILE A 97 -12.81 -5.04 -1.50
C ILE A 97 -11.90 -4.45 -0.42
N ILE A 98 -12.33 -3.37 0.25
CA ILE A 98 -11.53 -2.77 1.33
C ILE A 98 -11.30 -3.79 2.46
N GLN A 99 -12.34 -4.52 2.87
CA GLN A 99 -12.25 -5.49 3.95
C GLN A 99 -11.25 -6.61 3.60
N ILE A 100 -11.27 -7.12 2.37
CA ILE A 100 -10.31 -8.11 1.89
C ILE A 100 -8.88 -7.55 1.92
N ILE A 101 -8.67 -6.32 1.45
CA ILE A 101 -7.35 -5.67 1.44
C ILE A 101 -6.83 -5.48 2.87
N VAL A 102 -7.67 -5.00 3.79
CA VAL A 102 -7.30 -4.81 5.20
C VAL A 102 -6.98 -6.14 5.86
N ALA A 103 -7.84 -7.15 5.70
CA ALA A 103 -7.63 -8.48 6.26
C ALA A 103 -6.31 -9.08 5.77
N PHE A 104 -6.03 -8.98 4.46
CA PHE A 104 -4.77 -9.45 3.89
C PHE A 104 -3.55 -8.74 4.48
N LEU A 105 -3.56 -7.41 4.57
CA LEU A 105 -2.44 -6.63 5.13
C LEU A 105 -2.20 -6.95 6.61
N VAL A 106 -3.27 -7.08 7.40
CA VAL A 106 -3.18 -7.42 8.82
C VAL A 106 -2.64 -8.83 9.01
N LEU A 107 -3.20 -9.83 8.32
CA LEU A 107 -2.74 -11.22 8.37
C LEU A 107 -1.25 -11.32 7.99
N LYS A 108 -0.85 -10.66 6.90
CA LYS A 108 0.54 -10.63 6.46
C LYS A 108 1.46 -10.05 7.55
N ASN A 109 1.12 -8.90 8.12
CA ASN A 109 1.92 -8.28 9.18
C ASN A 109 1.98 -9.13 10.46
N LEU A 110 0.88 -9.81 10.81
CA LEU A 110 0.84 -10.72 11.97
C LEU A 110 1.76 -11.93 11.77
N THR A 111 1.77 -12.54 10.57
CA THR A 111 2.69 -13.65 10.28
C THR A 111 4.15 -13.22 10.42
N GLU A 112 4.49 -12.00 9.99
CA GLU A 112 5.85 -11.44 10.10
C GLU A 112 6.27 -11.29 11.56
N LEU A 113 5.35 -10.81 12.41
CA LEU A 113 5.58 -10.67 13.85
C LEU A 113 5.73 -12.01 14.57
N VAL A 114 4.86 -12.98 14.30
CA VAL A 114 4.89 -14.30 14.94
C VAL A 114 6.20 -15.02 14.64
N ILE A 115 6.63 -15.04 13.39
CA ILE A 115 7.88 -15.69 12.98
C ILE A 115 9.08 -14.98 13.60
N SER A 116 9.06 -13.64 13.64
CA SER A 116 10.10 -12.87 14.31
C SER A 116 10.24 -13.20 15.79
N TRP A 117 9.12 -13.51 16.46
CA TRP A 117 9.10 -13.96 17.84
C TRP A 117 9.80 -15.32 18.01
N PHE A 118 9.50 -16.30 17.14
CA PHE A 118 10.15 -17.62 17.14
C PHE A 118 11.67 -17.55 16.93
N PHE A 119 12.13 -16.67 16.04
CA PHE A 119 13.55 -16.53 15.72
C PHE A 119 14.29 -15.49 16.59
N ASN A 120 13.61 -14.89 17.57
CA ASN A 120 14.15 -13.87 18.47
C ASN A 120 14.81 -12.66 17.74
N ILE A 121 14.23 -12.26 16.61
CA ILE A 121 14.70 -11.14 15.75
C ILE A 121 13.72 -9.96 15.72
N GLN A 122 12.88 -9.83 16.75
CA GLN A 122 11.78 -8.86 16.89
C GLN A 122 12.18 -7.41 16.58
N TRP A 123 13.36 -7.00 17.06
CA TRP A 123 13.86 -5.65 16.81
C TRP A 123 14.09 -5.37 15.33
N LEU A 124 14.68 -6.33 14.60
CA LEU A 124 14.97 -6.18 13.17
C LEU A 124 13.67 -6.21 12.35
N THR A 125 12.74 -7.11 12.69
CA THR A 125 11.45 -7.21 12.01
C THR A 125 10.57 -5.98 12.23
N ASN A 126 10.52 -5.43 13.45
CA ASN A 126 9.74 -4.23 13.73
C ASN A 126 10.25 -3.01 12.93
N LEU A 127 11.58 -2.88 12.78
CA LEU A 127 12.16 -1.86 11.92
C LEU A 127 11.72 -2.06 10.47
N TYR A 128 11.89 -3.27 9.94
CA TYR A 128 11.50 -3.61 8.56
C TYR A 128 10.00 -3.38 8.29
N LEU A 129 9.12 -3.82 9.20
CA LEU A 129 7.67 -3.60 9.11
C LEU A 129 7.32 -2.12 9.04
N ASN A 130 7.97 -1.28 9.87
CA ASN A 130 7.75 0.16 9.83
C ASN A 130 8.20 0.77 8.50
N GLU A 131 9.34 0.35 7.94
CA GLU A 131 9.76 0.82 6.61
C GLU A 131 8.75 0.44 5.53
N LYS A 132 8.28 -0.81 5.55
CA LYS A 132 7.30 -1.34 4.61
C LYS A 132 5.97 -0.58 4.67
N ILE A 133 5.47 -0.25 5.87
CA ILE A 133 4.27 0.57 6.05
C ILE A 133 4.48 1.98 5.48
N ASN A 134 5.66 2.58 5.68
CA ASN A 134 6.00 3.90 5.14
C ASN A 134 6.08 3.88 3.59
N TYR A 135 6.70 2.86 2.99
CA TYR A 135 6.74 2.70 1.53
C TYR A 135 5.33 2.47 0.95
N ASN A 136 4.49 1.67 1.60
CA ASN A 136 3.11 1.46 1.18
C ASN A 136 2.33 2.78 1.20
N SER A 137 2.43 3.52 2.30
CA SER A 137 1.81 4.84 2.47
C SER A 137 2.22 5.81 1.37
N LEU A 138 3.51 5.84 1.02
CA LEU A 138 4.05 6.61 -0.10
C LEU A 138 3.45 6.21 -1.45
N ILE A 139 3.35 4.91 -1.72
CA ILE A 139 2.73 4.41 -2.94
C ILE A 139 1.25 4.82 -3.00
N GLY A 140 0.56 4.87 -1.86
CA GLY A 140 -0.81 5.37 -1.74
C GLY A 140 -0.96 6.81 -2.24
N LEU A 141 -0.02 7.69 -1.89
CA LEU A 141 0.02 9.07 -2.36
C LEU A 141 0.18 9.18 -3.88
N ILE A 142 0.79 8.17 -4.53
CA ILE A 142 0.97 8.12 -5.99
C ILE A 142 -0.24 7.46 -6.68
N ILE A 143 -0.88 6.48 -6.04
CA ILE A 143 -2.08 5.82 -6.58
C ILE A 143 -3.26 6.80 -6.64
N LEU A 144 -3.38 7.71 -5.67
CA LEU A 144 -4.46 8.70 -5.65
C LEU A 144 -4.53 9.55 -6.94
N PRO A 145 -3.47 10.25 -7.39
CA PRO A 145 -3.52 10.99 -8.65
C PRO A 145 -3.67 10.08 -9.87
N ILE A 146 -3.20 8.83 -9.81
CA ILE A 146 -3.47 7.82 -10.86
C ILE A 146 -4.97 7.55 -10.97
N ASN A 147 -5.67 7.35 -9.86
CA ASN A 147 -7.12 7.15 -9.85
C ASN A 147 -7.87 8.36 -10.44
N VAL A 148 -7.42 9.59 -10.12
CA VAL A 148 -7.98 10.82 -10.71
C VAL A 148 -7.80 10.82 -12.24
N LEU A 149 -6.60 10.49 -12.73
CA LEU A 149 -6.33 10.42 -14.16
C LEU A 149 -7.23 9.38 -14.86
N ILE A 150 -7.39 8.19 -14.27
CA ILE A 150 -8.20 7.11 -14.84
C ILE A 150 -9.69 7.48 -14.88
N LEU A 151 -10.21 8.18 -13.87
CA LEU A 151 -11.64 8.48 -13.78
C LEU A 151 -12.09 9.70 -14.60
N TYR A 152 -11.24 10.72 -14.72
CA TYR A 152 -11.62 12.00 -15.32
C TYR A 152 -10.95 12.29 -16.66
N PHE A 153 -9.73 11.81 -16.89
CA PHE A 153 -8.96 12.13 -18.09
C PHE A 153 -8.97 11.00 -19.13
N PHE A 154 -8.85 9.76 -18.69
CA PHE A 154 -8.88 8.60 -19.57
C PHE A 154 -10.26 7.96 -19.57
N ASN A 155 -10.72 7.49 -20.73
CA ASN A 155 -11.83 6.55 -20.75
C ASN A 155 -11.27 5.21 -20.25
N PRO A 156 -11.77 4.63 -19.14
CA PRO A 156 -11.08 3.54 -18.49
C PRO A 156 -11.18 2.30 -19.37
N SER A 157 -10.08 2.00 -20.03
CA SER A 157 -9.90 0.83 -20.90
C SER A 157 -8.94 -0.14 -20.22
N ILE A 158 -9.10 -1.43 -20.55
CA ILE A 158 -8.28 -2.51 -19.99
C ILE A 158 -6.79 -2.22 -20.24
N ASN A 159 -6.42 -1.71 -21.42
CA ASN A 159 -5.04 -1.37 -21.76
C ASN A 159 -4.46 -0.27 -20.85
N VAL A 160 -5.23 0.80 -20.60
CA VAL A 160 -4.79 1.90 -19.71
C VAL A 160 -4.59 1.38 -18.28
N LEU A 161 -5.48 0.52 -17.80
CA LEU A 161 -5.36 -0.07 -16.46
C LEU A 161 -4.13 -0.98 -16.34
N PHE A 162 -3.80 -1.77 -17.36
CA PHE A 162 -2.58 -2.59 -17.36
C PHE A 162 -1.30 -1.75 -17.26
N ILE A 163 -1.25 -0.58 -17.92
CA ILE A 163 -0.12 0.35 -17.81
C ILE A 163 0.04 0.81 -16.36
N PHE A 164 -1.06 1.19 -15.70
CA PHE A 164 -1.02 1.63 -14.30
C PHE A 164 -0.70 0.49 -13.33
N ILE A 165 -1.19 -0.73 -13.56
CA ILE A 165 -0.79 -1.92 -12.80
C ILE A 165 0.73 -2.11 -12.89
N TYR A 166 1.30 -1.99 -14.10
CA TYR A 166 2.75 -2.12 -14.30
C TYR A 166 3.53 -1.03 -13.55
N ILE A 167 3.05 0.22 -13.56
CA ILE A 167 3.65 1.32 -12.79
C ILE A 167 3.62 1.03 -11.29
N ILE A 168 2.48 0.56 -10.75
CA ILE A 168 2.35 0.22 -9.32
C ILE A 168 3.29 -0.93 -8.94
N LEU A 169 3.42 -1.94 -9.80
CA LEU A 169 4.35 -3.06 -9.61
C LEU A 169 5.81 -2.59 -9.60
N LEU A 170 6.20 -1.71 -10.53
CA LEU A 170 7.54 -1.13 -10.55
C LEU A 170 7.84 -0.33 -9.27
N LEU A 171 6.89 0.46 -8.79
CA LEU A 171 7.04 1.21 -7.54
C LEU A 171 7.22 0.27 -6.33
N LYS A 172 6.46 -0.83 -6.29
CA LYS A 172 6.61 -1.87 -5.25
C LYS A 172 7.97 -2.56 -5.31
N LEU A 173 8.43 -2.93 -6.50
CA LEU A 173 9.76 -3.52 -6.71
C LEU A 173 10.87 -2.56 -6.30
N ALA A 174 10.78 -1.29 -6.68
CA ALA A 174 11.76 -0.27 -6.28
C ALA A 174 11.81 -0.08 -4.75
N ALA A 175 10.65 -0.05 -4.09
CA ALA A 175 10.57 0.01 -2.63
C ALA A 175 11.24 -1.21 -1.96
N TYR A 176 10.99 -2.40 -2.50
CA TYR A 176 11.60 -3.64 -2.01
C TYR A 176 13.12 -3.64 -2.16
N ILE A 177 13.62 -3.28 -3.34
CA ILE A 177 15.07 -3.18 -3.62
C ILE A 177 15.73 -2.16 -2.67
N ASN A 178 15.12 -0.99 -2.48
CA ASN A 178 15.67 0.05 -1.62
C ASN A 178 15.71 -0.40 -0.14
N SER A 179 14.68 -1.09 0.34
CA SER A 179 14.68 -1.69 1.69
C SER A 179 15.76 -2.77 1.83
N PHE A 180 15.94 -3.62 0.81
CA PHE A 180 16.99 -4.64 0.81
C PHE A 180 18.40 -4.03 0.89
N ILE A 181 18.67 -2.99 0.11
CA ILE A 181 19.97 -2.27 0.12
C ILE A 181 20.23 -1.65 1.49
N LEU A 182 19.21 -1.09 2.14
CA LEU A 182 19.34 -0.39 3.41
C LEU A 182 19.75 -1.32 4.56
N HIS A 183 19.17 -2.53 4.60
CA HIS A 183 19.46 -3.51 5.65
C HIS A 183 20.61 -4.46 5.30
N GLN A 184 21.19 -4.36 4.09
CA GLN A 184 22.21 -5.30 3.62
C GLN A 184 23.40 -5.46 4.57
N LYS A 185 23.80 -4.39 5.27
CA LYS A 185 24.90 -4.41 6.25
C LYS A 185 24.56 -5.13 7.55
N THR A 186 23.32 -5.01 8.04
CA THR A 186 22.83 -5.74 9.23
C THR A 186 22.56 -7.21 8.91
N ILE A 187 22.17 -7.50 7.67
CA ILE A 187 21.85 -8.85 7.20
C ILE A 187 23.12 -9.69 6.99
N LYS A 188 24.28 -9.10 6.63
CA LYS A 188 25.56 -9.81 6.38
C LYS A 188 26.03 -10.73 7.51
N LYS A 189 25.54 -10.52 8.74
CA LYS A 189 25.87 -11.37 9.90
C LYS A 189 25.13 -12.72 9.88
N SER A 190 24.03 -12.85 9.13
CA SER A 190 23.20 -14.06 9.02
C SER A 190 22.44 -14.13 7.67
N TRP A 191 23.15 -13.94 6.55
CA TRP A 191 22.57 -13.82 5.19
C TRP A 191 21.61 -14.97 4.81
N PHE A 192 21.95 -16.20 5.20
CA PHE A 192 21.14 -17.39 4.90
C PHE A 192 19.79 -17.38 5.62
N TYR A 193 19.76 -16.98 6.90
CA TYR A 193 18.54 -16.90 7.70
C TYR A 193 17.60 -15.80 7.20
N PHE A 194 18.14 -14.69 6.71
CA PHE A 194 17.33 -13.59 6.17
C PHE A 194 16.69 -13.91 4.81
N ILE A 195 17.41 -14.60 3.92
CA ILE A 195 16.87 -15.04 2.63
C ILE A 195 15.79 -16.11 2.83
N LEU A 196 16.04 -17.08 3.73
CA LEU A 196 15.04 -18.08 4.09
C LEU A 196 13.80 -17.44 4.72
N TYR A 197 13.99 -16.42 5.55
CA TYR A 197 12.92 -15.61 6.15
C TYR A 197 12.11 -14.85 5.09
N LEU A 198 12.74 -14.07 4.19
CA LEU A 198 12.03 -13.31 3.15
C LEU A 198 11.24 -14.20 2.18
N CYS A 199 11.85 -15.29 1.72
CA CYS A 199 11.20 -16.19 0.76
C CYS A 199 10.02 -16.94 1.38
N THR A 200 10.12 -17.40 2.63
CA THR A 200 8.98 -18.08 3.28
C THR A 200 7.87 -17.08 3.60
N LEU A 201 8.19 -15.91 4.15
CA LEU A 201 7.18 -15.01 4.68
C LEU A 201 6.44 -14.17 3.63
N GLU A 202 7.11 -13.80 2.54
CA GLU A 202 6.44 -13.05 1.49
C GLU A 202 5.67 -13.94 0.52
N ILE A 203 6.17 -15.14 0.21
CA ILE A 203 5.57 -16.01 -0.83
C ILE A 203 4.42 -16.87 -0.28
N ILE A 204 4.51 -17.36 0.96
CA ILE A 204 3.47 -18.22 1.57
C ILE A 204 2.08 -17.55 1.64
N PRO A 205 1.92 -16.27 2.04
CA PRO A 205 0.60 -15.63 2.06
C PRO A 205 -0.02 -15.48 0.67
N TYR A 206 0.80 -15.26 -0.38
CA TYR A 206 0.30 -15.21 -1.75
C TYR A 206 -0.14 -16.59 -2.26
N LEU A 207 0.58 -17.66 -1.88
CA LEU A 207 0.18 -19.03 -2.18
C LEU A 207 -1.13 -19.43 -1.48
N LEU A 208 -1.32 -19.01 -0.23
CA LEU A 208 -2.56 -19.21 0.52
C LEU A 208 -3.76 -18.50 -0.14
N LEU A 209 -3.58 -17.25 -0.57
CA LEU A 209 -4.60 -16.53 -1.33
C LEU A 209 -4.92 -17.22 -2.67
N TYR A 210 -3.88 -17.62 -3.42
CA TYR A 210 -4.06 -18.30 -4.69
C TYR A 210 -4.87 -19.59 -4.54
N ASN A 211 -4.54 -20.41 -3.53
CA ASN A 211 -5.29 -21.62 -3.25
C ASN A 211 -6.73 -21.33 -2.81
N PHE A 212 -6.97 -20.29 -2.01
CA PHE A 212 -8.31 -19.91 -1.58
C PHE A 212 -9.18 -19.48 -2.78
N PHE A 213 -8.64 -18.68 -3.70
CA PHE A 213 -9.34 -18.29 -4.93
C PHE A 213 -9.58 -19.45 -5.89
N LEU A 214 -8.70 -20.46 -5.89
CA LEU A 214 -8.84 -21.65 -6.73
C LEU A 214 -9.80 -22.70 -6.14
N SER A 215 -9.99 -22.69 -4.82
CA SER A 215 -10.95 -23.56 -4.11
C SER A 215 -12.39 -23.01 -4.09
N MET A 216 -12.59 -21.76 -4.50
CA MET A 216 -13.91 -21.20 -4.79
C MET A 216 -14.28 -21.46 -6.25
#